data_AF-A0A3D5KPF9-F1
#
_entry.id   AF-A0A3D5KPF9-F1
#
_cell.length_a   1.000
_cell.length_b   1.000
_cell.length_c   1.000
_cell.angle_alpha   90.00
_cell.angle_beta   90.00
_cell.angle_gamma   90.00
#
_symmetry.space_group_name_H-M   'P 1'
#
loop_
_entity.id
_entity.type
_entity.pdbx_description
1 polymer ?
#
loop_
_entity_poly.entity_id
_entity_poly.type
_entity_poly.pdbx_seq_one_letter_code
_entity_poly.pdbx_strand_id
1 'polypeptide(L)'
;MVSKYFLLWVLALSPFIVSGQIRQSKLIVPANESYDFRGSDIIVIDTLIMMDSSLIILNNSKKDNFIHAKKILIQNACSIIGLGKNGEDGKSGVRGTTQSAPCRVGQDGSNATKGTNGHDGVNLTLYMDDLEIVGALVINLNGGDGGDGGKGGRGGDGGSGTRVCRAGNGGSGGSGANGGAGGNGGSVGIHCRNCDDLHLIMGNKLIIKNFGGFGGIGGEGGFGGRPGLGPAGDGKNGIRGKDGRTAPQGKSGIVNLSRN
;
A
#
# COMPACT_ATOMS: atom_id res chain seq x y z
N MET A 1 61.29 8.65 -20.83
CA MET A 1 60.96 7.61 -19.82
C MET A 1 59.50 7.83 -19.43
N VAL A 2 58.55 7.12 -20.08
CA VAL A 2 57.88 5.88 -19.63
C VAL A 2 57.11 6.15 -18.31
N SER A 3 55.79 6.04 -18.19
CA SER A 3 54.88 4.99 -18.68
C SER A 3 53.42 5.49 -18.72
N LYS A 4 52.67 5.12 -19.77
CA LYS A 4 51.22 5.30 -19.89
C LYS A 4 50.56 4.00 -19.43
N TYR A 5 49.75 4.03 -18.37
CA TYR A 5 48.90 2.89 -17.99
C TYR A 5 47.51 3.04 -18.63
N PHE A 6 47.25 2.18 -19.61
CA PHE A 6 45.97 2.03 -20.31
C PHE A 6 45.12 1.03 -19.53
N LEU A 7 44.13 1.52 -18.77
CA LEU A 7 43.22 0.69 -17.99
C LEU A 7 42.10 0.18 -18.91
N LEU A 8 42.20 -1.07 -19.34
CA LEU A 8 41.21 -1.74 -20.19
C LEU A 8 40.01 -2.17 -19.33
N TRP A 9 38.89 -1.45 -19.41
CA TRP A 9 37.62 -1.85 -18.82
C TRP A 9 36.98 -2.96 -19.67
N VAL A 10 37.03 -4.20 -19.19
CA VAL A 10 36.28 -5.33 -19.76
C VAL A 10 34.83 -5.23 -19.28
N LEU A 11 33.95 -4.70 -20.14
CA LEU A 11 32.50 -4.77 -19.95
C LEU A 11 32.05 -6.23 -20.13
N ALA A 12 31.89 -6.94 -19.02
CA ALA A 12 31.22 -8.23 -19.00
C ALA A 12 29.71 -8.00 -19.23
N LEU A 13 29.28 -8.16 -20.49
CA LEU A 13 27.86 -8.26 -20.87
C LEU A 13 27.27 -9.55 -20.26
N SER A 14 26.71 -9.44 -19.06
CA SER A 14 25.91 -10.51 -18.47
C SER A 14 24.61 -10.67 -19.28
N PRO A 15 24.31 -11.84 -19.86
CA PRO A 15 23.03 -12.07 -20.52
C PRO A 15 21.93 -12.05 -19.46
N PHE A 16 21.13 -10.98 -19.44
CA PHE A 16 19.88 -10.96 -18.70
C PHE A 16 18.92 -11.98 -19.35
N ILE A 17 18.79 -13.15 -18.73
CA ILE A 17 17.81 -14.16 -19.13
C ILE A 17 16.43 -13.60 -18.76
N VAL A 18 15.73 -13.03 -19.73
CA VAL A 18 14.33 -12.63 -19.60
C VAL A 18 13.48 -13.90 -19.69
N SER A 19 13.04 -14.42 -18.54
CA SER A 19 12.13 -15.57 -18.47
C SER A 19 10.69 -15.12 -18.72
N GLY A 20 10.24 -15.16 -19.98
CA GLY A 20 8.92 -14.67 -20.38
C GLY A 20 7.73 -15.60 -20.10
N GLN A 21 7.94 -16.90 -19.88
CA GLN A 21 6.84 -17.86 -19.70
C GLN A 21 7.32 -19.13 -19.00
N ILE A 22 6.57 -19.61 -17.99
CA ILE A 22 6.78 -20.93 -17.39
C ILE A 22 5.82 -21.91 -18.05
N ARG A 23 6.37 -22.97 -18.67
CA ARG A 23 5.60 -24.06 -19.27
C ARG A 23 5.90 -25.38 -18.60
N GLN A 24 4.90 -26.02 -17.99
CA GLN A 24 5.04 -27.34 -17.35
C GLN A 24 3.82 -28.20 -17.67
N SER A 25 3.97 -29.50 -17.82
CA SER A 25 2.80 -30.38 -18.03
C SER A 25 1.90 -30.41 -16.78
N LYS A 26 2.51 -30.42 -15.60
CA LYS A 26 1.78 -30.53 -14.33
C LYS A 26 2.44 -29.66 -13.27
N LEU A 27 1.64 -28.82 -12.61
CA LEU A 27 2.03 -28.09 -11.41
C LEU A 27 1.20 -28.60 -10.25
N ILE A 28 1.87 -29.12 -9.22
CA ILE A 28 1.26 -29.48 -7.94
C ILE A 28 1.76 -28.47 -6.91
N VAL A 29 0.83 -27.78 -6.24
CA VAL A 29 1.14 -26.98 -5.05
C VAL A 29 0.81 -27.86 -3.84
N PRO A 30 1.82 -28.33 -3.10
CA PRO A 30 1.61 -29.24 -1.97
C PRO A 30 0.77 -28.60 -0.86
N ALA A 31 0.26 -29.44 0.03
CA ALA A 31 -0.60 -28.98 1.12
C ALA A 31 0.17 -28.03 2.04
N ASN A 32 -0.45 -26.91 2.41
CA ASN A 32 0.16 -25.83 3.20
C ASN A 32 1.41 -25.17 2.60
N GLU A 33 1.70 -25.40 1.32
CA GLU A 33 2.81 -24.75 0.63
C GLU A 33 2.35 -23.60 -0.27
N SER A 34 3.28 -22.70 -0.54
CA SER A 34 3.08 -21.56 -1.43
C SER A 34 3.89 -21.70 -2.71
N TYR A 35 3.25 -21.43 -3.85
CA TYR A 35 3.91 -21.27 -5.14
C TYR A 35 3.92 -19.79 -5.55
N ASP A 36 5.11 -19.24 -5.77
CA ASP A 36 5.32 -17.85 -6.19
C ASP A 36 5.61 -17.77 -7.69
N PHE A 37 4.94 -16.85 -8.38
CA PHE A 37 5.26 -16.43 -9.74
C PHE A 37 6.63 -15.71 -9.74
N ARG A 38 7.72 -16.49 -9.73
CA ARG A 38 9.11 -16.01 -9.70
C ARG A 38 9.48 -15.11 -10.91
N GLY A 39 9.01 -13.87 -10.92
CA GLY A 39 9.31 -12.85 -11.94
C GLY A 39 8.50 -12.92 -13.24
N SER A 40 7.68 -13.96 -13.46
CA SER A 40 6.76 -14.05 -14.60
C SER A 40 5.36 -13.58 -14.22
N ASP A 41 4.55 -13.20 -15.19
CA ASP A 41 3.12 -12.89 -15.09
C ASP A 41 2.25 -13.97 -15.75
N ILE A 42 2.84 -14.94 -16.44
CA ILE A 42 2.13 -15.94 -17.23
C ILE A 42 2.60 -17.35 -16.89
N ILE A 43 1.67 -18.18 -16.43
CA ILE A 43 1.87 -19.61 -16.25
C ILE A 43 1.02 -20.36 -17.24
N VAL A 44 1.64 -21.28 -17.98
CA VAL A 44 0.94 -22.16 -18.91
C VAL A 44 1.23 -23.62 -18.55
N ILE A 45 0.20 -24.33 -18.14
CA ILE A 45 0.29 -25.71 -17.65
C ILE A 45 -0.80 -26.58 -18.25
N ASP A 46 -0.63 -27.91 -18.30
CA ASP A 46 -1.76 -28.77 -18.68
C ASP A 46 -2.65 -29.04 -17.46
N THR A 47 -2.07 -29.30 -16.29
CA THR A 47 -2.84 -29.54 -15.07
C THR A 47 -2.29 -28.77 -13.87
N LEU A 48 -3.16 -28.00 -13.23
CA LEU A 48 -2.91 -27.38 -11.92
C LEU A 48 -3.59 -28.23 -10.84
N ILE A 49 -2.84 -28.61 -9.80
CA ILE A 49 -3.37 -29.26 -8.61
C ILE A 49 -2.99 -28.44 -7.40
N MET A 50 -3.99 -27.86 -6.73
CA MET A 50 -3.84 -27.17 -5.46
C MET A 50 -4.32 -28.09 -4.35
N MET A 51 -3.38 -28.56 -3.52
CA MET A 51 -3.67 -29.42 -2.36
C MET A 51 -4.20 -28.59 -1.17
N ASP A 52 -4.64 -29.27 -0.11
CA ASP A 52 -5.29 -28.60 1.03
C ASP A 52 -4.47 -27.42 1.58
N SER A 53 -5.14 -26.27 1.74
CA SER A 53 -4.56 -25.02 2.24
C SER A 53 -3.33 -24.53 1.46
N SER A 54 -3.18 -24.94 0.20
CA SER A 54 -2.11 -24.46 -0.67
C SER A 54 -2.38 -23.04 -1.17
N LEU A 55 -1.30 -22.33 -1.48
CA LEU A 55 -1.31 -20.92 -1.84
C LEU A 55 -0.59 -20.70 -3.17
N ILE A 56 -1.18 -19.89 -4.05
CA ILE A 56 -0.48 -19.28 -5.19
C ILE A 56 -0.34 -17.79 -4.92
N ILE A 57 0.88 -17.27 -5.06
CA ILE A 57 1.19 -15.84 -4.95
C ILE A 57 1.44 -15.30 -6.36
N LEU A 58 0.61 -14.35 -6.77
CA LEU A 58 0.72 -13.68 -8.07
C LEU A 58 1.86 -12.67 -8.07
N ASN A 59 2.32 -12.30 -9.26
CA ASN A 59 3.39 -11.33 -9.40
C ASN A 59 2.88 -9.90 -9.19
N ASN A 60 3.06 -9.39 -7.96
CA ASN A 60 2.67 -8.03 -7.59
C ASN A 60 3.48 -6.92 -8.28
N SER A 61 4.53 -7.26 -9.04
CA SER A 61 5.26 -6.28 -9.89
C SER A 61 4.60 -6.12 -11.26
N LYS A 62 3.61 -6.96 -11.59
CA LYS A 62 2.88 -6.96 -12.86
C LYS A 62 1.40 -6.75 -12.59
N LYS A 63 0.80 -5.80 -13.31
CA LYS A 63 -0.61 -5.47 -13.12
C LYS A 63 -1.53 -6.62 -13.51
N ASP A 64 -1.20 -7.33 -14.58
CA ASP A 64 -2.01 -8.40 -15.13
C ASP A 64 -1.27 -9.74 -14.98
N ASN A 65 -1.95 -10.73 -14.42
CA ASN A 65 -1.43 -12.08 -14.24
C ASN A 65 -2.34 -13.09 -14.94
N PHE A 66 -1.75 -14.13 -15.50
CA PHE A 66 -2.43 -15.10 -16.34
C PHE A 66 -2.07 -16.52 -15.91
N ILE A 67 -3.10 -17.34 -15.71
CA ILE A 67 -2.95 -18.80 -15.55
C ILE A 67 -3.72 -19.45 -16.68
N HIS A 68 -3.01 -20.20 -17.51
CA HIS A 68 -3.59 -21.04 -18.53
C HIS A 68 -3.38 -22.49 -18.11
N ALA A 69 -4.46 -23.23 -17.86
CA ALA A 69 -4.41 -24.63 -17.45
C ALA A 69 -5.51 -25.41 -18.16
N LYS A 70 -5.22 -26.56 -18.80
CA LYS A 70 -6.33 -27.37 -19.36
C LYS A 70 -7.27 -27.83 -18.25
N LYS A 71 -6.71 -28.33 -17.14
CA LYS A 71 -7.47 -28.79 -15.99
C LYS A 71 -6.97 -28.17 -14.69
N ILE A 72 -7.89 -27.67 -13.85
CA ILE A 72 -7.59 -27.18 -12.51
C ILE A 72 -8.34 -28.04 -11.48
N LEU A 73 -7.58 -28.59 -10.52
CA LEU A 73 -8.06 -29.39 -9.40
C LEU A 73 -7.78 -28.63 -8.09
N ILE A 74 -8.83 -28.28 -7.36
CA ILE A 74 -8.73 -27.54 -6.10
C ILE A 74 -9.26 -28.39 -4.94
N GLN A 75 -8.42 -28.60 -3.93
CA GLN A 75 -8.80 -29.27 -2.69
C GLN A 75 -9.39 -28.27 -1.66
N ASN A 76 -9.21 -28.48 -0.36
CA ASN A 76 -9.85 -27.64 0.65
C ASN A 76 -9.05 -26.37 0.94
N ALA A 77 -9.76 -25.25 1.16
CA ALA A 77 -9.20 -23.98 1.66
C ALA A 77 -8.01 -23.41 0.85
N CYS A 78 -7.99 -23.62 -0.47
CA CYS A 78 -6.93 -23.13 -1.34
C CYS A 78 -7.05 -21.63 -1.61
N SER A 79 -5.93 -20.95 -1.84
CA SER A 79 -5.94 -19.49 -2.09
C SER A 79 -5.05 -19.06 -3.26
N ILE A 80 -5.50 -18.05 -4.00
CA ILE A 80 -4.70 -17.29 -4.97
C ILE A 80 -4.66 -15.84 -4.50
N ILE A 81 -3.45 -15.30 -4.26
CA ILE A 81 -3.24 -14.00 -3.64
C ILE A 81 -2.57 -13.03 -4.62
N GLY A 82 -3.20 -11.88 -4.80
CA GLY A 82 -2.74 -10.75 -5.61
C GLY A 82 -3.02 -9.42 -4.93
N LEU A 83 -2.71 -9.34 -3.62
CA LEU A 83 -3.04 -8.22 -2.76
C LEU A 83 -2.21 -6.97 -3.05
N GLY A 84 -2.88 -5.82 -3.01
CA GLY A 84 -2.25 -4.52 -2.91
C GLY A 84 -1.57 -4.34 -1.55
N LYS A 85 -0.40 -3.68 -1.55
CA LYS A 85 0.30 -3.30 -0.32
C LYS A 85 -0.34 -2.08 0.31
N ASN A 86 -0.45 -2.07 1.64
CA ASN A 86 -0.90 -0.88 2.37
C ASN A 86 0.13 0.25 2.23
N GLY A 87 -0.38 1.48 2.27
CA GLY A 87 0.40 2.68 2.45
C GLY A 87 0.96 2.75 3.87
N GLU A 88 1.94 3.63 4.02
CA GLU A 88 2.61 3.93 5.28
C GLU A 88 2.06 5.23 5.84
N ASP A 89 1.93 5.26 7.16
CA ASP A 89 1.48 6.46 7.85
C ASP A 89 2.50 7.60 7.76
N GLY A 90 1.95 8.80 7.70
CA GLY A 90 2.70 10.03 7.78
C GLY A 90 3.30 10.24 9.17
N LYS A 91 4.51 10.78 9.21
CA LYS A 91 5.19 11.16 10.45
C LYS A 91 4.56 12.41 11.02
N SER A 92 4.34 12.40 12.33
CA SER A 92 3.89 13.58 13.05
C SER A 92 4.95 14.68 13.04
N GLY A 93 4.50 15.92 13.06
CA GLY A 93 5.34 17.09 13.23
C GLY A 93 5.96 17.16 14.62
N VAL A 94 7.14 17.77 14.69
CA VAL A 94 7.88 18.00 15.92
C VAL A 94 7.31 19.21 16.64
N ARG A 95 7.18 19.10 17.97
CA ARG A 95 6.76 20.21 18.82
C ARG A 95 7.81 21.32 18.80
N GLY A 96 7.35 22.56 18.67
CA GLY A 96 8.17 23.75 18.81
C GLY A 96 8.65 23.96 20.25
N THR A 97 9.89 24.42 20.39
CA THR A 97 10.50 24.70 21.69
C THR A 97 9.81 25.87 22.39
N THR A 98 9.39 25.63 23.63
CA THR A 98 8.86 26.65 24.53
C THR A 98 10.00 27.48 25.11
N GLN A 99 9.88 28.81 25.09
CA GLN A 99 10.94 29.68 25.58
C GLN A 99 10.80 29.95 27.08
N SER A 100 11.84 29.64 27.83
CA SER A 100 11.95 30.01 29.25
C SER A 100 12.61 31.37 29.46
N ALA A 101 13.39 31.84 28.48
CA ALA A 101 14.05 33.14 28.55
C ALA A 101 13.05 34.28 28.29
N PRO A 102 13.21 35.43 28.99
CA PRO A 102 12.26 36.52 28.86
C PRO A 102 12.27 37.14 27.46
N CYS A 103 11.09 37.61 27.04
CA CYS A 103 10.89 38.36 25.82
C CYS A 103 11.27 37.59 24.53
N ARG A 104 11.26 36.25 24.59
CA ARG A 104 11.57 35.36 23.46
C ARG A 104 10.31 34.69 22.92
N VAL A 105 10.19 34.68 21.59
CA VAL A 105 9.08 34.05 20.88
C VAL A 105 9.23 32.53 20.92
N GLY A 106 8.14 31.83 21.23
CA GLY A 106 8.06 30.37 21.13
C GLY A 106 8.37 29.89 19.71
N GLN A 107 9.05 28.76 19.56
CA GLN A 107 9.31 28.22 18.23
C GLN A 107 8.04 27.59 17.66
N ASP A 108 7.87 27.67 16.34
CA ASP A 108 6.76 27.02 15.65
C ASP A 108 6.91 25.49 15.72
N GLY A 109 5.77 24.80 15.75
CA GLY A 109 5.72 23.35 15.54
C GLY A 109 5.93 23.01 14.07
N SER A 110 6.59 21.89 13.78
CA SER A 110 6.79 21.48 12.39
C SER A 110 5.51 20.88 11.81
N ASN A 111 5.36 20.97 10.49
CA ASN A 111 4.31 20.25 9.79
C ASN A 111 4.55 18.75 9.85
N ALA A 112 3.48 17.98 9.73
CA ALA A 112 3.53 16.54 9.53
C ALA A 112 3.82 16.15 8.07
N THR A 113 4.11 14.87 7.84
CA THR A 113 4.21 14.29 6.50
C THR A 113 2.94 13.54 6.12
N LYS A 114 2.65 13.48 4.82
CA LYS A 114 1.51 12.77 4.26
C LYS A 114 1.65 11.26 4.45
N GLY A 115 0.53 10.55 4.64
CA GLY A 115 0.48 9.11 4.45
C GLY A 115 0.63 8.73 2.98
N THR A 116 1.24 7.58 2.70
CA THR A 116 1.40 7.08 1.33
C THR A 116 0.14 6.34 0.88
N ASN A 117 -0.08 6.28 -0.44
CA ASN A 117 -1.26 5.60 -0.97
C ASN A 117 -1.11 4.08 -0.82
N GLY A 118 -2.22 3.39 -0.63
CA GLY A 118 -2.29 1.96 -0.82
C GLY A 118 -2.08 1.61 -2.30
N HIS A 119 -1.46 0.46 -2.54
CA HIS A 119 -1.24 -0.05 -3.88
C HIS A 119 -2.48 -0.80 -4.36
N ASP A 120 -2.72 -0.75 -5.67
CA ASP A 120 -3.77 -1.55 -6.29
C ASP A 120 -3.48 -3.05 -6.13
N GLY A 121 -4.52 -3.86 -6.00
CA GLY A 121 -4.43 -5.31 -6.21
C GLY A 121 -4.18 -5.64 -7.67
N VAL A 122 -3.61 -6.81 -7.95
CA VAL A 122 -3.33 -7.23 -9.33
C VAL A 122 -4.54 -7.88 -9.98
N ASN A 123 -4.62 -7.79 -11.30
CA ASN A 123 -5.61 -8.49 -12.10
C ASN A 123 -5.19 -9.94 -12.31
N LEU A 124 -6.17 -10.84 -12.36
CA LEU A 124 -5.99 -12.25 -12.64
C LEU A 124 -6.91 -12.67 -13.78
N THR A 125 -6.36 -13.32 -14.80
CA THR A 125 -7.15 -14.02 -15.81
C THR A 125 -6.84 -15.51 -15.78
N LEU A 126 -7.87 -16.33 -15.56
CA LEU A 126 -7.83 -17.79 -15.56
C LEU A 126 -8.42 -18.30 -16.87
N TYR A 127 -7.63 -19.06 -17.63
CA TYR A 127 -8.08 -19.80 -18.80
C TYR A 127 -8.00 -21.29 -18.49
N MET A 128 -9.14 -21.98 -18.59
CA MET A 128 -9.19 -23.43 -18.41
C MET A 128 -10.22 -24.15 -19.25
N ASP A 129 -10.00 -25.45 -19.47
CA ASP A 129 -11.00 -26.32 -20.08
C ASP A 129 -11.90 -26.94 -19.00
N ASP A 130 -11.32 -27.45 -17.90
CA ASP A 130 -12.03 -28.12 -16.81
C ASP A 130 -11.64 -27.56 -15.43
N LEU A 131 -12.64 -27.38 -14.56
CA LEU A 131 -12.46 -26.97 -13.15
C LEU A 131 -13.17 -27.94 -12.22
N GLU A 132 -12.44 -28.44 -11.24
CA GLU A 132 -12.99 -29.27 -10.17
C GLU A 132 -12.60 -28.67 -8.81
N ILE A 133 -13.60 -28.23 -8.04
CA ILE A 133 -13.41 -27.72 -6.67
C ILE A 133 -14.09 -28.66 -5.69
N VAL A 134 -13.26 -29.38 -4.92
CA VAL A 134 -13.72 -30.28 -3.85
C VAL A 134 -14.21 -29.43 -2.67
N GLY A 135 -13.34 -28.54 -2.17
CA GLY A 135 -13.64 -27.65 -1.04
C GLY A 135 -13.95 -26.23 -1.48
N ALA A 136 -13.01 -25.31 -1.23
CA ALA A 136 -13.16 -23.89 -1.56
C ALA A 136 -11.86 -23.29 -2.10
N LEU A 137 -12.01 -22.44 -3.10
CA LEU A 137 -10.99 -21.57 -3.68
C LEU A 137 -11.27 -20.12 -3.29
N VAL A 138 -10.31 -19.48 -2.65
CA VAL A 138 -10.35 -18.03 -2.38
C VAL A 138 -9.40 -17.31 -3.32
N ILE A 139 -9.93 -16.40 -4.15
CA ILE A 139 -9.13 -15.49 -4.97
C ILE A 139 -9.17 -14.12 -4.29
N ASN A 140 -8.01 -13.65 -3.81
CA ASN A 140 -7.91 -12.39 -3.06
C ASN A 140 -7.02 -11.38 -3.79
N LEU A 141 -7.66 -10.39 -4.39
CA LEU A 141 -7.11 -9.30 -5.20
C LEU A 141 -7.46 -7.94 -4.59
N ASN A 142 -7.72 -7.85 -3.28
CA ASN A 142 -8.03 -6.57 -2.65
C ASN A 142 -6.91 -5.54 -2.87
N GLY A 143 -7.29 -4.27 -3.00
CA GLY A 143 -6.36 -3.16 -2.91
C GLY A 143 -5.87 -2.95 -1.48
N GLY A 144 -4.70 -2.33 -1.34
CA GLY A 144 -4.15 -1.97 -0.05
C GLY A 144 -4.78 -0.69 0.51
N ASP A 145 -4.83 -0.57 1.83
CA ASP A 145 -5.31 0.64 2.50
C ASP A 145 -4.30 1.78 2.35
N GLY A 146 -4.77 3.02 2.28
CA GLY A 146 -3.89 4.19 2.33
C GLY A 146 -3.45 4.49 3.76
N GLY A 147 -2.22 4.98 3.92
CA GLY A 147 -1.69 5.36 5.23
C GLY A 147 -2.30 6.67 5.74
N ASP A 148 -2.41 6.80 7.06
CA ASP A 148 -2.93 8.00 7.69
C ASP A 148 -1.96 9.19 7.56
N GLY A 149 -2.48 10.41 7.57
CA GLY A 149 -1.66 11.61 7.62
C GLY A 149 -1.12 11.87 9.03
N GLY A 150 0.13 12.32 9.13
CA GLY A 150 0.70 12.66 10.43
C GLY A 150 0.04 13.88 11.08
N LYS A 151 0.06 13.95 12.41
CA LYS A 151 -0.44 15.11 13.17
C LYS A 151 0.57 16.24 13.20
N GLY A 152 0.13 17.48 13.02
CA GLY A 152 1.00 18.65 13.07
C GLY A 152 1.61 18.87 14.46
N GLY A 153 2.84 19.37 14.50
CA GLY A 153 3.55 19.65 15.75
C GLY A 153 2.93 20.83 16.50
N ARG A 154 2.82 20.75 17.82
CA ARG A 154 2.35 21.89 18.63
C ARG A 154 3.39 23.02 18.62
N GLY A 155 2.96 24.28 18.55
CA GLY A 155 3.82 25.44 18.75
C GLY A 155 4.32 25.58 20.18
N GLY A 156 5.54 26.09 20.36
CA GLY A 156 6.13 26.37 21.66
C GLY A 156 5.54 27.62 22.30
N ASP A 157 5.42 27.65 23.62
CA ASP A 157 4.90 28.84 24.30
C ASP A 157 5.96 29.97 24.33
N GLY A 158 5.51 31.22 24.34
CA GLY A 158 6.38 32.41 24.42
C GLY A 158 6.91 32.65 25.84
N GLY A 159 8.11 33.21 25.93
CA GLY A 159 8.75 33.55 27.21
C GLY A 159 8.14 34.80 27.86
N SER A 160 8.19 34.88 29.18
CA SER A 160 7.61 35.99 29.96
C SER A 160 8.20 37.36 29.60
N GLY A 161 7.44 38.43 29.74
CA GLY A 161 7.92 39.80 29.56
C GLY A 161 8.62 40.33 30.80
N THR A 162 9.30 41.46 30.64
CA THR A 162 9.87 42.25 31.75
C THR A 162 9.29 43.66 31.72
N ARG A 163 9.78 44.55 32.58
CA ARG A 163 9.42 45.99 32.52
C ARG A 163 10.03 46.69 31.29
N VAL A 164 11.09 46.12 30.73
CA VAL A 164 11.88 46.72 29.63
C VAL A 164 11.49 46.13 28.27
N CYS A 165 10.87 44.94 28.26
CA CYS A 165 10.44 44.29 27.02
C CYS A 165 9.12 43.54 27.18
N ARG A 166 8.32 43.54 26.12
CA ARG A 166 7.07 42.78 26.04
C ARG A 166 7.35 41.29 26.08
N ALA A 167 6.37 40.52 26.54
CA ALA A 167 6.46 39.07 26.53
C ALA A 167 6.49 38.53 25.09
N GLY A 168 7.09 37.35 24.91
CA GLY A 168 7.18 36.70 23.62
C GLY A 168 5.84 36.14 23.16
N ASN A 169 5.62 36.10 21.85
CA ASN A 169 4.46 35.40 21.29
C ASN A 169 4.66 33.88 21.39
N GLY A 170 3.57 33.13 21.44
CA GLY A 170 3.61 31.70 21.21
C GLY A 170 3.91 31.39 19.74
N GLY A 171 4.64 30.32 19.49
CA GLY A 171 4.88 29.80 18.14
C GLY A 171 3.61 29.19 17.56
N SER A 172 3.46 29.23 16.24
CA SER A 172 2.34 28.59 15.56
C SER A 172 2.45 27.07 15.61
N GLY A 173 1.31 26.39 15.59
CA GLY A 173 1.28 24.95 15.41
C GLY A 173 1.51 24.58 13.94
N GLY A 174 2.20 23.47 13.72
CA GLY A 174 2.38 22.88 12.40
C GLY A 174 1.07 22.31 11.87
N SER A 175 0.92 22.27 10.56
CA SER A 175 -0.24 21.65 9.91
C SER A 175 -0.16 20.13 9.99
N GLY A 176 -1.32 19.50 10.16
CA GLY A 176 -1.48 18.07 9.93
C GLY A 176 -1.40 17.77 8.45
N ALA A 177 -1.14 16.51 8.12
CA ALA A 177 -0.95 16.09 6.74
C ALA A 177 -2.14 15.28 6.23
N ASN A 178 -2.30 15.21 4.90
CA ASN A 178 -3.37 14.41 4.31
C ASN A 178 -3.07 12.91 4.48
N GLY A 179 -4.13 12.09 4.48
CA GLY A 179 -4.00 10.65 4.31
C GLY A 179 -3.64 10.27 2.87
N GLY A 180 -3.24 9.02 2.69
CA GLY A 180 -3.03 8.37 1.39
C GLY A 180 -4.32 7.76 0.86
N ALA A 181 -4.52 7.76 -0.46
CA ALA A 181 -5.69 7.11 -1.06
C ALA A 181 -5.59 5.58 -0.91
N GLY A 182 -6.73 4.90 -0.78
CA GLY A 182 -6.78 3.45 -0.85
C GLY A 182 -6.54 2.94 -2.28
N GLY A 183 -5.88 1.80 -2.40
CA GLY A 183 -5.65 1.12 -3.67
C GLY A 183 -6.93 0.47 -4.20
N ASN A 184 -7.08 0.39 -5.51
CA ASN A 184 -8.19 -0.30 -6.14
C ASN A 184 -8.03 -1.82 -6.01
N GLY A 185 -9.14 -2.54 -5.95
CA GLY A 185 -9.14 -3.99 -6.08
C GLY A 185 -8.84 -4.41 -7.53
N GLY A 186 -8.12 -5.53 -7.67
CA GLY A 186 -7.83 -6.15 -8.95
C GLY A 186 -9.08 -6.77 -9.58
N SER A 187 -9.10 -6.87 -10.91
CA SER A 187 -10.17 -7.53 -11.64
C SER A 187 -9.85 -9.00 -11.86
N VAL A 188 -10.88 -9.85 -11.87
CA VAL A 188 -10.75 -11.27 -12.19
C VAL A 188 -11.55 -11.62 -13.44
N GLY A 189 -10.89 -12.27 -14.39
CA GLY A 189 -11.51 -12.92 -15.54
C GLY A 189 -11.37 -14.43 -15.41
N ILE A 190 -12.48 -15.17 -15.48
CA ILE A 190 -12.45 -16.63 -15.48
C ILE A 190 -13.14 -17.12 -16.75
N HIS A 191 -12.36 -17.77 -17.60
CA HIS A 191 -12.81 -18.36 -18.85
C HIS A 191 -12.71 -19.86 -18.74
N CYS A 192 -13.85 -20.55 -18.72
CA CYS A 192 -13.88 -22.01 -18.69
C CYS A 192 -14.69 -22.60 -19.85
N ARG A 193 -14.15 -23.59 -20.54
CA ARG A 193 -14.85 -24.24 -21.67
C ARG A 193 -15.89 -25.27 -21.23
N ASN A 194 -15.46 -26.25 -20.44
CA ASN A 194 -16.27 -27.43 -20.06
C ASN A 194 -16.71 -27.40 -18.58
N CYS A 195 -16.80 -26.22 -17.96
CA CYS A 195 -17.29 -26.10 -16.59
C CYS A 195 -18.82 -26.05 -16.51
N ASP A 196 -19.33 -26.46 -15.36
CA ASP A 196 -20.64 -26.05 -14.89
C ASP A 196 -20.72 -24.52 -14.75
N ASP A 197 -21.93 -24.00 -14.58
CA ASP A 197 -22.14 -22.56 -14.38
C ASP A 197 -21.42 -22.09 -13.10
N LEU A 198 -20.35 -21.32 -13.28
CA LEU A 198 -19.52 -20.80 -12.21
C LEU A 198 -20.32 -19.92 -11.25
N HIS A 199 -21.42 -19.31 -11.69
CA HIS A 199 -22.30 -18.52 -10.83
C HIS A 199 -22.96 -19.37 -9.74
N LEU A 200 -23.18 -20.67 -9.98
CA LEU A 200 -23.80 -21.57 -8.99
C LEU A 200 -22.86 -21.91 -7.83
N ILE A 201 -21.54 -21.84 -8.06
CA ILE A 201 -20.53 -22.16 -7.04
C ILE A 201 -19.92 -20.92 -6.38
N MET A 202 -20.23 -19.72 -6.88
CA MET A 202 -19.80 -18.46 -6.28
C MET A 202 -20.34 -18.32 -4.85
N GLY A 203 -19.51 -17.78 -3.96
CA GLY A 203 -19.85 -17.53 -2.56
C GLY A 203 -19.80 -18.75 -1.64
N ASN A 204 -19.75 -19.96 -2.19
CA ASN A 204 -19.58 -21.20 -1.41
C ASN A 204 -18.24 -21.87 -1.71
N LYS A 205 -18.04 -22.31 -2.96
CA LYS A 205 -16.79 -22.97 -3.38
C LYS A 205 -15.81 -22.03 -4.07
N LEU A 206 -16.30 -20.99 -4.72
CA LEU A 206 -15.48 -19.96 -5.35
C LEU A 206 -15.74 -18.61 -4.68
N ILE A 207 -14.78 -18.13 -3.91
CA ILE A 207 -14.88 -16.88 -3.16
C ILE A 207 -13.91 -15.88 -3.77
N ILE A 208 -14.44 -14.77 -4.29
CA ILE A 208 -13.63 -13.70 -4.86
C ILE A 208 -13.67 -12.50 -3.92
N LYS A 209 -12.50 -12.03 -3.51
CA LYS A 209 -12.29 -10.80 -2.73
C LYS A 209 -11.51 -9.83 -3.59
N ASN A 210 -12.15 -8.76 -4.04
CA ASN A 210 -11.54 -7.77 -4.91
C ASN A 210 -11.97 -6.34 -4.56
N PHE A 211 -12.08 -6.08 -3.26
CA PHE A 211 -12.49 -4.78 -2.73
C PHE A 211 -11.36 -3.75 -2.88
N GLY A 212 -11.72 -2.49 -3.06
CA GLY A 212 -10.76 -1.40 -2.90
C GLY A 212 -10.40 -1.17 -1.43
N GLY A 213 -9.15 -0.83 -1.16
CA GLY A 213 -8.66 -0.49 0.17
C GLY A 213 -9.23 0.84 0.67
N PHE A 214 -9.24 1.03 1.97
CA PHE A 214 -9.70 2.25 2.64
C PHE A 214 -8.74 3.42 2.38
N GLY A 215 -9.28 4.63 2.30
CA GLY A 215 -8.47 5.84 2.27
C GLY A 215 -8.01 6.21 3.68
N GLY A 216 -6.76 6.63 3.81
CA GLY A 216 -6.19 7.10 5.08
C GLY A 216 -6.83 8.40 5.56
N ILE A 217 -6.90 8.55 6.87
CA ILE A 217 -7.47 9.70 7.57
C ILE A 217 -6.45 10.85 7.57
N GLY A 218 -6.93 12.09 7.40
CA GLY A 218 -6.08 13.27 7.52
C GLY A 218 -5.67 13.53 8.97
N GLY A 219 -4.41 13.91 9.19
CA GLY A 219 -3.89 14.25 10.51
C GLY A 219 -4.35 15.62 10.98
N GLU A 220 -4.53 15.78 12.29
CA GLU A 220 -4.94 17.05 12.90
C GLU A 220 -3.81 18.09 12.88
N GLY A 221 -4.16 19.36 12.70
CA GLY A 221 -3.26 20.49 12.84
C GLY A 221 -2.90 20.77 14.30
N GLY A 222 -1.61 20.98 14.55
CA GLY A 222 -1.06 21.26 15.86
C GLY A 222 -1.58 22.56 16.44
N PHE A 223 -1.78 22.60 17.76
CA PHE A 223 -2.17 23.82 18.45
C PHE A 223 -1.04 24.87 18.42
N GLY A 224 -1.41 26.14 18.38
CA GLY A 224 -0.48 27.23 18.66
C GLY A 224 0.01 27.21 20.11
N GLY A 225 1.20 27.76 20.34
CA GLY A 225 1.75 28.03 21.65
C GLY A 225 1.02 29.19 22.33
N ARG A 226 1.02 29.19 23.65
CA ARG A 226 0.47 30.27 24.48
C ARG A 226 1.40 31.48 24.46
N PRO A 227 0.89 32.69 24.73
CA PRO A 227 1.72 33.87 24.81
C PRO A 227 2.50 33.86 26.13
N GLY A 228 3.66 34.50 26.14
CA GLY A 228 4.25 34.92 27.40
C GLY A 228 3.41 36.03 28.03
N LEU A 229 3.42 36.11 29.36
CA LEU A 229 2.79 37.18 30.13
C LEU A 229 3.84 38.18 30.61
N GLY A 230 3.52 39.47 30.70
CA GLY A 230 4.50 40.45 31.18
C GLY A 230 3.97 41.85 31.47
N PRO A 231 4.65 42.61 32.36
CA PRO A 231 4.17 43.91 32.83
C PRO A 231 4.24 45.02 31.76
N ALA A 232 5.12 44.89 30.76
CA ALA A 232 5.14 45.78 29.59
C ALA A 232 4.10 45.39 28.51
N GLY A 233 3.37 44.29 28.72
CA GLY A 233 2.36 43.76 27.82
C GLY A 233 2.62 42.30 27.44
N ASP A 234 1.52 41.56 27.33
CA ASP A 234 1.52 40.14 26.95
C ASP A 234 1.85 39.95 25.47
N GLY A 235 2.32 38.74 25.17
CA GLY A 235 2.50 38.27 23.80
C GLY A 235 1.17 37.90 23.15
N LYS A 236 1.24 37.43 21.91
CA LYS A 236 0.11 36.86 21.17
C LYS A 236 0.14 35.34 21.19
N ASN A 237 -1.05 34.73 21.16
CA ASN A 237 -1.19 33.29 20.91
C ASN A 237 -0.62 32.92 19.54
N GLY A 238 0.01 31.76 19.46
CA GLY A 238 0.30 31.11 18.19
C GLY A 238 -0.98 30.67 17.49
N ILE A 239 -0.92 30.52 16.17
CA ILE A 239 -2.06 30.09 15.35
C ILE A 239 -2.07 28.56 15.28
N ARG A 240 -3.25 27.95 15.31
CA ARG A 240 -3.39 26.50 15.08
C ARG A 240 -3.07 26.16 13.62
N GLY A 241 -2.35 25.06 13.40
CA GLY A 241 -2.12 24.51 12.07
C GLY A 241 -3.41 24.01 11.42
N LYS A 242 -3.40 23.82 10.11
CA LYS A 242 -4.56 23.27 9.38
C LYS A 242 -4.64 21.76 9.56
N ASP A 243 -5.85 21.23 9.63
CA ASP A 243 -6.09 19.79 9.58
C ASP A 243 -5.85 19.28 8.14
N GLY A 244 -5.33 18.06 8.05
CA GLY A 244 -5.19 17.31 6.81
C GLY A 244 -6.53 16.78 6.33
N ARG A 245 -6.59 16.38 5.06
CA ARG A 245 -7.78 15.80 4.44
C ARG A 245 -7.70 14.28 4.46
N THR A 246 -8.83 13.64 4.78
CA THR A 246 -9.05 12.21 4.55
C THR A 246 -9.07 11.94 3.04
N ALA A 247 -8.41 10.86 2.63
CA ALA A 247 -8.28 10.48 1.25
C ALA A 247 -9.43 9.55 0.79
N PRO A 248 -9.71 9.45 -0.52
CA PRO A 248 -10.76 8.57 -1.01
C PRO A 248 -10.40 7.09 -0.86
N GLN A 249 -11.43 6.26 -0.72
CA GLN A 249 -11.35 4.80 -0.82
C GLN A 249 -11.06 4.37 -2.27
N GLY A 250 -10.37 3.25 -2.42
CA GLY A 250 -10.20 2.57 -3.70
C GLY A 250 -11.52 1.96 -4.21
N LYS A 251 -11.58 1.68 -5.51
CA LYS A 251 -12.74 1.03 -6.12
C LYS A 251 -12.59 -0.49 -6.10
N SER A 252 -13.70 -1.21 -5.95
CA SER A 252 -13.71 -2.66 -6.17
C SER A 252 -13.44 -3.00 -7.64
N GLY A 253 -12.78 -4.14 -7.86
CA GLY A 253 -12.50 -4.66 -9.20
C GLY A 253 -13.74 -5.29 -9.86
N ILE A 254 -13.58 -5.65 -11.12
CA ILE A 254 -14.63 -6.29 -11.92
C ILE A 254 -14.44 -7.82 -11.85
N VAL A 255 -15.55 -8.55 -11.77
CA VAL A 255 -15.59 -10.01 -11.89
C VAL A 255 -16.25 -10.36 -13.21
N ASN A 256 -15.50 -10.99 -14.12
CA ASN A 256 -16.00 -11.49 -15.39
C ASN A 256 -15.90 -13.01 -15.40
N LEU A 257 -17.04 -13.68 -15.49
CA LEU A 257 -17.12 -15.13 -15.66
C LEU A 257 -17.66 -15.39 -17.06
N SER A 258 -16.94 -16.18 -17.86
CA SER A 258 -17.43 -16.60 -19.17
C SER A 258 -17.27 -18.09 -19.36
N ARG A 259 -18.27 -18.65 -20.06
CA ARG A 259 -18.21 -19.98 -20.62
C ARG A 259 -17.93 -19.85 -22.12
N ASN A 260 -16.83 -20.42 -22.57
CA ASN A 260 -16.44 -20.38 -23.99
C ASN A 260 -16.70 -21.71 -24.68
#